data_AF-A0A0W0FYR7-F1
#
_entry.id   AF-A0A0W0FYR7-F1
#
_cell.length_a   1.000
_cell.length_b   1.000
_cell.length_c   1.000
_cell.angle_alpha   90.00
_cell.angle_beta   90.00
_cell.angle_gamma   90.00
#
_symmetry.space_group_name_H-M   'P 1'
#
loop_
_entity.id
_entity.type
_entity.pdbx_description
1 polymer ?
#
loop_
_entity_poly.entity_id
_entity_poly.type
_entity_poly.pdbx_seq_one_letter_code
_entity_poly.pdbx_strand_id
1 'polypeptide(L)'
;MLCYGEIRPQDLIPPIASMLAENLPFRFLLFSRPEPRIHEALKAASFGPHMQRLGLGDSWDARRDIQTFLHDEFSSIHESRSTVVFPKVWPAPEIINKLVDRACGQFIYAATVLKFVDDEYSQPTKQLLIVLGLSHTVKGNSPFKDLDELYRQILSLNPNQCEVVWVLCTLLRLQLLKCHRLPPNPKSIERLLGLSEGEASATLRGMHSVLEVSGPKTDICILHESFSDFLHSRTRSGPYYIQVIPHIILLSWNCGLRRMVAEPVMFACLWQGFALLVYLTGTWSSFIIVLAPIFQWPFITLAILSSALAGMSILACIVASAKLKMECLHVESDGEVSLVCIPYVGYIIWYLILILAYAYVQS
;
A
#
# COMPACT_ATOMS: atom_id res chain seq x y z
N MET A 1 -8.26 -27.62 -11.39
CA MET A 1 -7.03 -26.85 -11.10
C MET A 1 -7.34 -25.40 -11.43
N LEU A 2 -7.75 -24.60 -10.46
CA LEU A 2 -8.18 -23.22 -10.67
C LEU A 2 -6.96 -22.29 -10.58
N CYS A 3 -6.76 -21.45 -11.59
CA CYS A 3 -5.67 -20.49 -11.67
C CYS A 3 -5.74 -19.48 -10.51
N TYR A 4 -4.61 -19.29 -9.83
CA TYR A 4 -4.45 -18.59 -8.55
C TYR A 4 -4.65 -17.05 -8.61
N GLY A 5 -5.33 -16.52 -9.64
CA GLY A 5 -5.38 -15.08 -9.93
C GLY A 5 -6.76 -14.42 -9.87
N GLU A 6 -7.87 -15.17 -9.82
CA GLU A 6 -9.22 -14.59 -9.93
C GLU A 6 -10.25 -15.19 -8.95
N ILE A 7 -9.80 -15.81 -7.85
CA ILE A 7 -10.73 -16.33 -6.85
C ILE A 7 -11.26 -15.16 -6.03
N ARG A 8 -12.52 -14.77 -6.27
CA ARG A 8 -13.18 -13.75 -5.47
C ARG A 8 -13.63 -14.41 -4.15
N PRO A 9 -13.71 -13.67 -3.03
CA PRO A 9 -14.05 -14.26 -1.74
C PRO A 9 -15.36 -15.07 -1.75
N GLN A 10 -16.36 -14.64 -2.52
CA GLN A 10 -17.64 -15.34 -2.65
C GLN A 10 -17.55 -16.68 -3.40
N ASP A 11 -16.55 -16.87 -4.26
CA ASP A 11 -16.39 -18.09 -5.05
C ASP A 11 -15.92 -19.27 -4.19
N LEU A 12 -15.43 -19.00 -2.97
CA LEU A 12 -15.03 -20.00 -1.97
C LEU A 12 -16.21 -20.55 -1.16
N ILE A 13 -17.36 -19.85 -1.15
CA ILE A 13 -18.51 -20.19 -0.31
C ILE A 13 -19.17 -21.51 -0.74
N PRO A 14 -19.45 -21.77 -2.05
CA PRO A 14 -20.08 -23.02 -2.47
C PRO A 14 -19.24 -24.28 -2.19
N PRO A 15 -17.91 -24.30 -2.44
CA PRO A 15 -17.07 -25.43 -2.04
C PRO A 15 -17.12 -25.73 -0.54
N ILE A 16 -17.06 -24.69 0.31
CA ILE A 16 -17.15 -24.86 1.77
C ILE A 16 -18.51 -25.47 2.16
N ALA A 17 -19.60 -25.02 1.54
CA ALA A 17 -20.93 -25.57 1.80
C ALA A 17 -21.02 -27.07 1.43
N SER A 18 -20.44 -27.48 0.30
CA SER A 18 -20.38 -28.89 -0.11
C SER A 18 -19.62 -29.75 0.90
N MET A 19 -18.45 -29.28 1.35
CA MET A 19 -17.62 -29.98 2.34
C MET A 19 -18.35 -30.17 3.69
N LEU A 20 -19.13 -29.18 4.11
CA LEU A 20 -19.94 -29.26 5.32
C LEU A 20 -21.13 -30.22 5.15
N ALA A 21 -21.76 -30.24 3.98
CA ALA A 21 -22.85 -31.18 3.67
C ALA A 21 -22.38 -32.65 3.66
N GLU A 22 -21.13 -32.89 3.28
CA GLU A 22 -20.49 -34.21 3.28
C GLU A 22 -20.01 -34.67 4.68
N ASN A 23 -20.28 -33.90 5.74
CA ASN A 23 -19.84 -34.18 7.12
C ASN A 23 -18.31 -34.41 7.24
N LEU A 24 -17.53 -33.68 6.44
CA LEU A 24 -16.08 -33.73 6.58
C LEU A 24 -15.65 -33.18 7.94
N PRO A 25 -14.52 -33.65 8.51
CA PRO A 25 -14.08 -33.28 9.87
C PRO A 25 -13.45 -31.88 9.95
N PHE A 26 -13.97 -30.92 9.17
CA PHE A 26 -13.46 -29.55 9.12
C PHE A 26 -14.43 -28.58 9.78
N ARG A 27 -13.89 -27.62 10.52
CA ARG A 27 -14.63 -26.46 11.02
C ARG A 27 -14.09 -25.22 10.31
N PHE A 28 -15.00 -24.44 9.72
CA PHE A 28 -14.63 -23.21 9.02
C PHE A 28 -15.05 -22.01 9.87
N LEU A 29 -14.12 -21.07 10.07
CA LEU A 29 -14.41 -19.75 10.62
C LEU A 29 -14.25 -18.73 9.48
N LEU A 30 -15.36 -18.12 9.08
CA LEU A 30 -15.37 -17.11 8.03
C LEU A 30 -15.52 -15.72 8.64
N PHE A 31 -14.53 -14.87 8.38
CA PHE A 31 -14.56 -13.46 8.77
C PHE A 31 -14.77 -12.63 7.51
N SER A 32 -15.83 -11.81 7.48
CA SER A 32 -16.12 -10.94 6.35
C SER A 32 -16.81 -9.67 6.83
N ARG A 33 -16.58 -8.57 6.11
CA ARG A 33 -17.44 -7.38 6.22
C ARG A 33 -18.84 -7.73 5.70
N PRO A 34 -19.90 -7.01 6.11
CA PRO A 34 -21.27 -7.24 5.62
C PRO A 34 -21.46 -6.77 4.17
N GLU A 35 -20.62 -7.26 3.27
CA GLU A 35 -20.66 -6.95 1.85
C GLU A 35 -21.86 -7.69 1.22
N PRO A 36 -22.75 -6.99 0.48
CA PRO A 36 -23.97 -7.58 -0.06
C PRO A 36 -23.73 -8.89 -0.82
N ARG A 37 -22.66 -8.94 -1.62
CA ARG A 37 -22.29 -10.11 -2.43
C ARG A 37 -21.95 -11.34 -1.59
N ILE A 38 -21.24 -11.15 -0.47
CA ILE A 38 -20.89 -12.24 0.45
C ILE A 38 -22.14 -12.71 1.18
N HIS A 39 -22.97 -11.76 1.63
CA HIS A 39 -24.23 -12.08 2.30
C HIS A 39 -25.19 -12.86 1.40
N GLU A 40 -25.31 -12.47 0.13
CA GLU A 40 -26.09 -13.16 -0.90
C GLU A 40 -25.53 -14.55 -1.17
N ALA A 41 -24.22 -14.70 -1.36
CA ALA A 41 -23.58 -15.99 -1.57
C ALA A 41 -23.76 -16.93 -0.36
N LEU A 42 -23.63 -16.41 0.87
CA LEU A 42 -23.89 -17.17 2.10
C LEU A 42 -25.35 -17.60 2.25
N LYS A 43 -26.30 -16.79 1.75
CA LYS A 43 -27.73 -17.13 1.73
C LYS A 43 -28.07 -18.15 0.65
N ALA A 44 -27.44 -18.02 -0.52
CA ALA A 44 -27.65 -18.90 -1.65
C ALA A 44 -27.03 -20.29 -1.44
N ALA A 45 -25.94 -20.36 -0.68
CA ALA A 45 -25.32 -21.61 -0.29
C ALA A 45 -26.14 -22.32 0.80
N SER A 46 -26.44 -23.59 0.57
CA SER A 46 -27.25 -24.43 1.47
C SER A 46 -26.47 -24.92 2.69
N PHE A 47 -26.06 -24.00 3.58
CA PHE A 47 -25.36 -24.37 4.82
C PHE A 47 -26.25 -25.09 5.85
N GLY A 48 -27.58 -24.97 5.73
CA GLY A 48 -28.54 -25.62 6.62
C GLY A 48 -28.30 -25.27 8.10
N PRO A 49 -28.47 -26.21 9.05
CA PRO A 49 -28.24 -25.97 10.49
C PRO A 49 -26.74 -25.86 10.86
N HIS A 50 -25.83 -26.08 9.92
CA HIS A 50 -24.39 -26.14 10.19
C HIS A 50 -23.70 -24.77 10.18
N MET A 51 -24.41 -23.70 9.83
CA MET A 51 -23.89 -22.33 9.86
C MET A 51 -24.49 -21.55 11.03
N GLN A 52 -23.62 -21.09 11.92
CA GLN A 52 -23.93 -20.06 12.89
C GLN A 52 -23.35 -18.72 12.40
N ARG A 53 -24.19 -17.69 12.37
CA ARG A 53 -23.76 -16.33 12.03
C ARG A 53 -23.69 -15.48 13.29
N LEU A 54 -22.57 -14.81 13.50
CA LEU A 54 -22.37 -13.82 14.55
C LEU A 54 -22.07 -12.46 13.90
N GLY A 55 -22.87 -11.44 14.20
CA GLY A 55 -22.64 -10.08 13.75
C GLY A 55 -21.87 -9.28 14.80
N LEU A 56 -20.70 -8.77 14.44
CA LEU A 56 -19.89 -7.88 15.27
C LEU A 56 -20.09 -6.45 14.73
N GLY A 57 -20.79 -5.56 15.44
CA GLY A 57 -20.90 -4.17 14.96
C GLY A 57 -21.84 -3.26 15.74
N ASP A 58 -23.10 -3.65 15.91
CA ASP A 58 -24.15 -2.70 16.35
C ASP A 58 -24.94 -3.16 17.59
N SER A 59 -24.48 -4.23 18.28
CA SER A 59 -25.17 -4.71 19.48
C SER A 59 -24.74 -3.92 20.72
N TRP A 60 -25.65 -3.85 21.70
CA TRP A 60 -25.36 -3.38 23.06
C TRP A 60 -24.11 -4.05 23.67
N ASP A 61 -23.82 -5.29 23.25
CA ASP A 61 -22.67 -6.06 23.72
C ASP A 61 -21.35 -5.40 23.34
N ALA A 62 -21.21 -4.88 22.12
CA ALA A 62 -19.96 -4.24 21.69
C ALA A 62 -19.61 -3.02 22.57
N ARG A 63 -20.62 -2.26 23.01
CA ARG A 63 -20.42 -1.12 23.92
C ARG A 63 -19.89 -1.58 25.28
N ARG A 64 -20.49 -2.63 25.84
CA ARG A 64 -20.10 -3.21 27.12
C ARG A 64 -18.71 -3.83 27.07
N ASP A 65 -18.40 -4.53 25.98
CA ASP A 65 -17.11 -5.18 25.79
C ASP A 65 -16.01 -4.14 25.61
N ILE A 66 -16.24 -3.07 24.83
CA ILE A 66 -15.31 -1.94 24.72
C ILE A 66 -15.10 -1.25 26.07
N GLN A 67 -16.16 -1.05 26.86
CA GLN A 67 -16.04 -0.46 28.18
C GLN A 67 -15.16 -1.31 29.11
N THR A 68 -15.38 -2.62 29.11
CA THR A 68 -14.58 -3.58 29.90
C THR A 68 -13.13 -3.57 29.45
N PHE A 69 -12.90 -3.66 28.13
CA PHE A 69 -11.59 -3.59 27.52
C PHE A 69 -10.83 -2.30 27.89
N LEU A 70 -11.47 -1.13 27.78
CA LEU A 70 -10.85 0.14 28.16
C LEU A 70 -10.51 0.17 29.65
N HIS A 71 -11.40 -0.33 30.52
CA HIS A 71 -11.16 -0.36 31.97
C HIS A 71 -9.93 -1.22 32.32
N ASP A 72 -9.85 -2.42 31.76
CA ASP A 72 -8.77 -3.37 32.02
C ASP A 72 -7.42 -2.85 31.49
N GLU A 73 -7.41 -2.33 30.26
CA GLU A 73 -6.18 -1.82 29.63
C GLU A 73 -5.69 -0.52 30.28
N PHE A 74 -6.57 0.40 30.67
CA PHE A 74 -6.14 1.57 31.45
C PHE A 74 -5.60 1.17 32.83
N SER A 75 -6.17 0.14 33.46
CA SER A 75 -5.64 -0.39 34.72
C SER A 75 -4.24 -0.98 34.51
N SER A 76 -4.03 -1.72 33.42
CA SER A 76 -2.72 -2.24 33.01
C SER A 76 -1.70 -1.13 32.79
N ILE A 77 -2.06 -0.05 32.08
CA ILE A 77 -1.19 1.13 31.88
C ILE A 77 -0.85 1.79 33.23
N HIS A 78 -1.82 1.93 34.13
CA HIS A 78 -1.60 2.51 35.45
C HIS A 78 -0.60 1.68 36.27
N GLU A 79 -0.70 0.36 36.22
CA GLU A 79 0.18 -0.57 36.94
C GLU A 79 1.59 -0.64 36.33
N SER A 80 1.70 -0.66 34.99
CA SER A 80 2.98 -0.77 34.30
C SER A 80 3.84 0.50 34.40
N ARG A 81 3.19 1.67 34.48
CA ARG A 81 3.84 3.00 34.53
C ARG A 81 4.15 3.46 35.95
N SER A 82 4.88 2.65 36.71
CA SER A 82 5.24 2.91 38.12
C SER A 82 5.97 4.25 38.39
N THR A 83 6.63 4.83 37.39
CA THR A 83 7.33 6.13 37.50
C THR A 83 6.42 7.34 37.30
N VAL A 84 5.19 7.14 36.83
CA VAL A 84 4.21 8.19 36.56
C VAL A 84 3.28 8.36 37.76
N VAL A 85 3.03 9.62 38.16
CA VAL A 85 2.04 9.93 39.20
C VAL A 85 0.67 10.09 38.55
N PHE A 86 -0.24 9.17 38.86
CA PHE A 86 -1.63 9.23 38.42
C PHE A 86 -2.55 9.88 39.46
N PRO A 87 -3.67 10.48 39.01
CA PRO A 87 -4.78 10.82 39.91
C PRO A 87 -5.30 9.58 40.66
N LYS A 88 -5.88 9.80 41.86
CA LYS A 88 -6.44 8.71 42.70
C LYS A 88 -7.46 7.84 41.97
N VAL A 89 -8.19 8.42 41.01
CA VAL A 89 -9.08 7.71 40.10
C VAL A 89 -8.63 8.07 38.69
N TRP A 90 -8.04 7.10 37.98
CA TRP A 90 -7.55 7.31 36.62
C TRP A 90 -7.84 6.09 35.72
N PRO A 91 -8.38 6.33 34.52
CA PRO A 91 -9.11 7.53 34.12
C PRO A 91 -10.41 7.68 34.93
N ALA A 92 -11.00 8.88 34.93
CA ALA A 92 -12.31 9.07 35.53
C ALA A 92 -13.38 8.25 34.78
N PRO A 93 -14.40 7.67 35.45
CA PRO A 93 -15.43 6.86 34.80
C PRO A 93 -16.14 7.60 33.64
N GLU A 94 -16.31 8.92 33.75
CA GLU A 94 -16.91 9.76 32.71
C GLU A 94 -16.04 9.83 31.45
N ILE A 95 -14.72 9.72 31.60
CA ILE A 95 -13.78 9.67 30.48
C ILE A 95 -13.94 8.34 29.74
N ILE A 96 -14.03 7.22 30.47
CA ILE A 96 -14.28 5.91 29.85
C ILE A 96 -15.58 5.93 29.06
N ASN A 97 -16.67 6.43 29.65
CA ASN A 97 -17.96 6.52 28.96
C ASN A 97 -17.88 7.36 27.67
N LYS A 98 -17.15 8.49 27.70
CA LYS A 98 -16.91 9.31 26.50
C LYS A 98 -16.13 8.57 25.41
N LEU A 99 -15.11 7.79 25.79
CA LEU A 99 -14.33 7.00 24.83
C LEU A 99 -15.16 5.86 24.22
N VAL A 100 -16.01 5.22 25.03
CA VAL A 100 -16.98 4.22 24.59
C VAL A 100 -17.98 4.81 23.60
N ASP A 101 -18.49 6.02 23.87
CA ASP A 101 -19.37 6.75 22.95
C ASP A 101 -18.66 7.05 21.62
N ARG A 102 -17.44 7.58 21.67
CA ARG A 102 -16.65 7.91 20.48
C ARG A 102 -16.22 6.69 19.68
N ALA A 103 -16.06 5.54 20.33
CA ALA A 103 -15.73 4.31 19.63
C ALA A 103 -16.83 3.88 18.65
N CYS A 104 -18.10 4.26 18.88
CA CYS A 104 -19.23 3.87 18.01
C CYS A 104 -19.23 2.37 17.66
N GLY A 105 -18.94 1.50 18.64
CA GLY A 105 -18.84 0.04 18.46
C GLY A 105 -17.54 -0.47 17.82
N GLN A 106 -16.59 0.42 17.49
CA GLN A 106 -15.33 0.08 16.84
C GLN A 106 -14.22 -0.15 17.85
N PHE A 107 -13.90 -1.41 18.13
CA PHE A 107 -12.75 -1.79 18.96
C PHE A 107 -11.43 -1.17 18.50
N ILE A 108 -11.28 -0.97 17.19
CA ILE A 108 -10.09 -0.34 16.63
C ILE A 108 -9.85 1.07 17.22
N TYR A 109 -10.91 1.85 17.44
CA TYR A 109 -10.79 3.16 18.07
C TYR A 109 -10.22 3.03 19.49
N ALA A 110 -10.79 2.15 20.31
CA ALA A 110 -10.33 1.92 21.68
C ALA A 110 -8.87 1.44 21.72
N ALA A 111 -8.52 0.47 20.87
CA ALA A 111 -7.16 -0.05 20.79
C ALA A 111 -6.14 1.03 20.34
N THR A 112 -6.49 1.85 19.34
CA THR A 112 -5.62 2.96 18.91
C THR A 112 -5.46 4.00 20.01
N VAL A 113 -6.52 4.35 20.75
CA VAL A 113 -6.44 5.28 21.89
C VAL A 113 -5.53 4.73 22.99
N LEU A 114 -5.70 3.48 23.39
CA LEU A 114 -4.90 2.87 24.44
C LEU A 114 -3.42 2.81 24.04
N LYS A 115 -3.12 2.36 22.82
CA LYS A 115 -1.74 2.37 22.30
C LYS A 115 -1.16 3.78 22.29
N PHE A 116 -1.93 4.77 21.87
CA PHE A 116 -1.48 6.16 21.84
C PHE A 116 -1.23 6.74 23.24
N VAL A 117 -2.04 6.36 24.22
CA VAL A 117 -1.88 6.78 25.62
C VAL A 117 -0.69 6.08 26.28
N ASP A 118 -0.43 4.83 25.93
CA ASP A 118 0.70 4.04 26.42
C ASP A 118 2.01 4.28 25.63
N ASP A 119 2.24 5.50 25.16
CA ASP A 119 3.50 5.89 24.54
C ASP A 119 4.64 5.88 25.57
N GLU A 120 5.74 5.17 25.29
CA GLU A 120 6.86 5.01 26.24
C GLU A 120 7.44 6.36 26.69
N TYR A 121 7.51 7.32 25.77
CA TYR A 121 8.21 8.59 25.95
C TYR A 121 7.30 9.75 26.37
N SER A 122 5.99 9.52 26.49
CA SER A 122 5.01 10.55 26.85
C SER A 122 4.30 10.26 28.16
N GLN A 123 3.71 11.30 28.74
CA GLN A 123 2.87 11.14 29.93
C GLN A 123 1.46 10.68 29.52
N PRO A 124 0.98 9.52 30.01
CA PRO A 124 -0.33 8.99 29.65
C PRO A 124 -1.48 9.99 29.89
N THR A 125 -1.43 10.72 31.00
CA THR A 125 -2.44 11.76 31.31
C THR A 125 -2.48 12.88 30.26
N LYS A 126 -1.33 13.28 29.69
CA LYS A 126 -1.28 14.29 28.63
C LYS A 126 -1.82 13.75 27.32
N GLN A 127 -1.43 12.52 26.96
CA GLN A 127 -1.94 11.87 25.75
C GLN A 127 -3.45 11.66 25.80
N LEU A 128 -3.98 11.28 26.96
CA LEU A 128 -5.42 11.15 27.17
C LEU A 128 -6.14 12.50 26.99
N LEU A 129 -5.57 13.60 27.48
CA LEU A 129 -6.13 14.94 27.27
C LEU A 129 -6.11 15.35 25.79
N ILE A 130 -5.07 14.98 25.04
CA ILE A 130 -4.99 15.20 23.59
C ILE A 130 -6.15 14.50 22.89
N VAL A 131 -6.37 13.20 23.17
CA VAL A 131 -7.50 12.43 22.62
C VAL A 131 -8.85 13.05 23.02
N LEU A 132 -9.01 13.48 24.27
CA LEU A 132 -10.26 14.09 24.74
C LEU A 132 -10.52 15.47 24.12
N GLY A 133 -9.46 16.24 23.85
CA GLY A 133 -9.50 17.56 23.23
C GLY A 133 -9.94 17.57 21.76
N LEU A 134 -10.13 16.39 21.14
CA LEU A 134 -10.71 16.26 19.82
C LEU A 134 -12.09 16.92 19.76
N SER A 135 -12.16 18.06 19.07
CA SER A 135 -13.41 18.78 18.78
C SER A 135 -14.03 18.25 17.51
N HIS A 136 -15.37 18.15 17.46
CA HIS A 136 -16.13 17.65 16.31
C HIS A 136 -16.16 18.61 15.11
N THR A 137 -15.01 19.12 14.67
CA THR A 137 -14.89 20.09 13.56
C THR A 137 -15.29 19.48 12.21
N VAL A 138 -15.24 18.15 12.08
CA VAL A 138 -15.56 17.45 10.83
C VAL A 138 -17.07 17.25 10.69
N LYS A 139 -17.72 17.99 9.79
CA LYS A 139 -19.12 17.75 9.43
C LYS A 139 -19.22 16.47 8.60
N GLY A 140 -20.02 15.49 9.04
CA GLY A 140 -20.29 14.26 8.30
C GLY A 140 -20.89 13.14 9.16
N ASN A 141 -21.72 12.30 8.54
CA ASN A 141 -22.41 11.15 9.17
C ASN A 141 -21.63 9.82 9.00
N SER A 142 -20.30 9.88 8.84
CA SER A 142 -19.50 8.66 8.69
C SER A 142 -19.36 7.95 10.03
N PRO A 143 -19.55 6.62 10.09
CA PRO A 143 -19.31 5.86 11.33
C PRO A 143 -17.85 5.94 11.78
N PHE A 144 -16.91 6.22 10.86
CA PHE A 144 -15.47 6.30 11.16
C PHE A 144 -14.99 7.70 11.56
N LYS A 145 -15.91 8.65 11.79
CA LYS A 145 -15.54 10.08 11.97
C LYS A 145 -14.57 10.29 13.14
N ASP A 146 -14.84 9.72 14.30
CA ASP A 146 -13.98 9.87 15.49
C ASP A 146 -12.64 9.15 15.32
N LEU A 147 -12.62 8.01 14.61
CA LEU A 147 -11.40 7.31 14.25
C LEU A 147 -10.53 8.11 13.25
N ASP A 148 -11.15 8.69 12.23
CA ASP A 148 -10.47 9.53 11.24
C ASP A 148 -9.89 10.77 11.90
N GLU A 149 -10.60 11.36 12.86
CA GLU A 149 -10.11 12.50 13.63
C GLU A 149 -8.93 12.13 14.53
N LEU A 150 -8.99 10.95 15.18
CA LEU A 150 -7.86 10.42 15.94
C LEU A 150 -6.62 10.23 15.04
N TYR A 151 -6.78 9.66 13.85
CA TYR A 151 -5.68 9.51 12.89
C TYR A 151 -5.11 10.86 12.43
N ARG A 152 -5.95 11.85 12.09
CA ARG A 152 -5.48 13.20 11.75
C ARG A 152 -4.69 13.81 12.91
N GLN A 153 -5.16 13.66 14.14
CA GLN A 153 -4.49 14.19 15.30
C GLN A 153 -3.11 13.55 15.49
N ILE A 154 -3.03 12.21 15.44
CA ILE A 154 -1.75 11.47 15.53
C ILE A 154 -0.74 11.99 14.49
N LEU A 155 -1.19 12.19 13.25
CA LEU A 155 -0.34 12.72 12.18
C LEU A 155 0.07 14.18 12.42
N SER A 156 -0.83 15.00 12.96
CA SER A 156 -0.62 16.43 13.19
C SER A 156 0.36 16.76 14.32
N LEU A 157 0.59 15.82 15.25
CA LEU A 157 1.53 15.98 16.36
C LEU A 157 2.99 16.05 15.90
N ASN A 158 3.29 15.55 14.70
CA ASN A 158 4.61 15.69 14.12
C ASN A 158 4.81 17.13 13.62
N PRO A 159 5.91 17.82 14.02
CA PRO A 159 6.16 19.19 13.62
C PRO A 159 6.39 19.32 12.10
N ASN A 160 6.99 18.29 11.47
CA ASN A 160 7.23 18.26 10.03
C ASN A 160 6.19 17.39 9.31
N GLN A 161 4.97 17.91 9.19
CA GLN A 161 3.86 17.20 8.56
C GLN A 161 4.12 16.84 7.08
N CYS A 162 4.86 17.70 6.36
CA CYS A 162 5.26 17.43 4.99
C CYS A 162 6.12 16.17 4.92
N GLU A 163 7.15 16.07 5.77
CA GLU A 163 8.04 14.92 5.81
C GLU A 163 7.32 13.63 6.20
N VAL A 164 6.38 13.68 7.13
CA VAL A 164 5.51 12.53 7.46
C VAL A 164 4.80 12.00 6.21
N VAL A 165 4.18 12.88 5.42
CA VAL A 165 3.50 12.48 4.18
C VAL A 165 4.48 11.85 3.19
N TRP A 166 5.70 12.38 3.07
CA TRP A 166 6.75 11.81 2.19
C TRP A 166 7.22 10.43 2.63
N VAL A 167 7.46 10.25 3.93
CA VAL A 167 7.87 8.98 4.53
C VAL A 167 6.76 7.94 4.36
N LEU A 168 5.51 8.28 4.71
CA LEU A 168 4.36 7.39 4.55
C LEU A 168 4.09 7.03 3.08
N CYS A 169 4.22 8.00 2.17
CA CYS A 169 4.06 7.75 0.75
C CYS A 169 5.12 6.78 0.22
N THR A 170 6.36 6.93 0.68
CA THR A 170 7.46 6.02 0.33
C THR A 170 7.24 4.63 0.90
N LEU A 171 6.81 4.54 2.16
CA LEU A 171 6.46 3.28 2.81
C LEU A 171 5.38 2.51 2.02
N LEU A 172 4.26 3.16 1.71
CA LEU A 172 3.17 2.53 0.96
C LEU A 172 3.61 2.08 -0.44
N ARG A 173 4.47 2.86 -1.11
CA ARG A 173 5.06 2.47 -2.40
C ARG A 173 5.97 1.25 -2.28
N LEU A 174 6.81 1.18 -1.25
CA LEU A 174 7.69 0.03 -1.01
C LEU A 174 6.88 -1.24 -0.71
N GLN A 175 5.84 -1.14 0.10
CA GLN A 175 4.92 -2.24 0.39
C GLN A 175 4.18 -2.74 -0.86
N LEU A 176 3.80 -1.82 -1.77
CA LEU A 176 3.19 -2.17 -3.06
C LEU A 176 4.18 -2.84 -4.01
N LEU A 177 5.42 -2.35 -4.05
CA LEU A 177 6.49 -2.85 -4.93
C LEU A 177 6.91 -4.28 -4.62
N LYS A 178 6.93 -4.66 -3.33
CA LYS A 178 7.43 -5.97 -2.86
C LYS A 178 8.81 -6.35 -3.44
N CYS A 179 9.67 -5.36 -3.71
CA CYS A 179 11.03 -5.57 -4.23
C CYS A 179 11.95 -5.98 -3.07
N HIS A 180 12.44 -7.22 -3.06
CA HIS A 180 13.26 -7.75 -1.95
C HIS A 180 14.56 -6.96 -1.68
N ARG A 181 15.06 -6.22 -2.69
CA ARG A 181 16.25 -5.37 -2.55
C ARG A 181 15.95 -4.01 -1.90
N LEU A 182 14.69 -3.61 -1.83
CA LEU A 182 14.20 -2.43 -1.12
C LEU A 182 13.04 -2.82 -0.20
N PRO A 183 13.36 -3.46 0.94
CA PRO A 183 12.36 -3.74 1.97
C PRO A 183 11.75 -2.44 2.51
N PRO A 184 10.48 -2.46 2.95
CA PRO A 184 9.76 -1.31 3.52
C PRO A 184 10.23 -0.98 4.95
N ASN A 185 11.53 -0.74 5.14
CA ASN A 185 12.14 -0.42 6.43
C ASN A 185 12.63 1.04 6.48
N PRO A 186 12.93 1.60 7.68
CA PRO A 186 13.36 2.99 7.80
C PRO A 186 14.60 3.30 6.96
N LYS A 187 15.58 2.41 6.92
CA LYS A 187 16.84 2.62 6.17
C LYS A 187 16.63 2.72 4.67
N SER A 188 15.74 1.93 4.09
CA SER A 188 15.36 2.04 2.68
C SER A 188 14.68 3.38 2.40
N ILE A 189 13.78 3.82 3.29
CA ILE A 189 13.09 5.11 3.15
C ILE A 189 14.10 6.27 3.23
N GLU A 190 14.99 6.24 4.21
CA GLU A 190 16.07 7.23 4.39
C GLU A 190 16.94 7.33 3.14
N ARG A 191 17.36 6.19 2.57
CA ARG A 191 18.13 6.15 1.33
C ARG A 191 17.37 6.76 0.16
N LEU A 192 16.09 6.41 0.00
CA LEU A 192 15.27 6.86 -1.14
C LEU A 192 14.92 8.35 -1.08
N LEU A 193 14.70 8.88 0.12
CA LEU A 193 14.43 10.30 0.34
C LEU A 193 15.72 11.11 0.50
N GLY A 194 16.85 10.45 0.76
CA GLY A 194 18.14 11.04 1.14
C GLY A 194 18.03 11.83 2.44
N LEU A 195 17.40 11.20 3.43
CA LEU A 195 17.36 11.64 4.83
C LEU A 195 18.61 11.12 5.56
N SER A 196 18.91 11.75 6.69
CA SER A 196 19.99 11.31 7.59
C SER A 196 19.61 9.99 8.28
N GLU A 197 20.61 9.23 8.73
CA GLU A 197 20.36 7.98 9.47
C GLU A 197 19.55 8.25 10.74
N GLY A 198 18.43 7.54 10.90
CA GLY A 198 17.51 7.66 12.03
C GLY A 198 16.43 8.73 11.88
N GLU A 199 16.48 9.56 10.84
CA GLU A 199 15.51 10.64 10.60
C GLU A 199 14.13 10.08 10.25
N ALA A 200 14.04 9.04 9.43
CA ALA A 200 12.75 8.39 9.16
C ALA A 200 12.18 7.75 10.42
N SER A 201 13.03 7.12 11.25
CA SER A 201 12.58 6.54 12.52
C SER A 201 12.10 7.62 13.51
N ALA A 202 12.76 8.78 13.53
CA ALA A 202 12.35 9.92 14.35
C ALA A 202 10.99 10.47 13.89
N THR A 203 10.80 10.63 12.58
CA THR A 203 9.53 11.08 11.97
C THR A 203 8.39 10.09 12.20
N LEU A 204 8.69 8.79 12.28
CA LEU A 204 7.68 7.76 12.56
C LEU A 204 7.37 7.55 14.05
N ARG A 205 8.19 8.07 14.97
CA ARG A 205 8.12 7.78 16.42
C ARG A 205 6.75 8.09 17.03
N GLY A 206 6.13 9.21 16.65
CA GLY A 206 4.82 9.63 17.17
C GLY A 206 3.63 8.80 16.71
N MET A 207 3.84 7.80 15.85
CA MET A 207 2.80 7.01 15.19
C MET A 207 2.75 5.54 15.64
N HIS A 208 3.31 5.21 16.80
CA HIS A 208 3.33 3.83 17.35
C HIS A 208 1.93 3.20 17.52
N SER A 209 0.88 4.03 17.63
CA SER A 209 -0.52 3.58 17.71
C SER A 209 -1.08 3.07 16.39
N VAL A 210 -0.43 3.40 15.26
CA VAL A 210 -0.86 3.02 13.90
C VAL A 210 0.23 2.31 13.09
N LEU A 211 1.49 2.44 13.48
CA LEU A 211 2.66 1.83 12.86
C LEU A 211 3.48 1.07 13.90
N GLU A 212 4.02 -0.07 13.49
CA GLU A 212 5.03 -0.79 14.24
C GLU A 212 6.40 -0.57 13.60
N VAL A 213 7.33 -0.01 14.38
CA VAL A 213 8.71 0.28 13.96
C VAL A 213 9.65 -0.39 14.94
N SER A 214 10.05 -1.63 14.66
CA SER A 214 10.90 -2.43 15.57
C SER A 214 12.40 -2.10 15.46
N GLY A 215 12.82 -1.38 14.41
CA GLY A 215 14.23 -1.08 14.15
C GLY A 215 14.53 -0.55 12.75
N PRO A 216 15.78 -0.17 12.45
CA PRO A 216 16.16 0.52 11.21
C PRO A 216 16.16 -0.39 9.97
N LYS A 217 16.31 -1.72 10.17
CA LYS A 217 16.36 -2.72 9.08
C LYS A 217 15.13 -3.64 9.04
N THR A 218 14.25 -3.54 10.02
CA THR A 218 13.02 -4.32 10.11
C THR A 218 11.92 -3.62 9.32
N ASP A 219 11.09 -4.39 8.65
CA ASP A 219 9.96 -3.87 7.90
C ASP A 219 9.01 -3.12 8.82
N ILE A 220 8.54 -1.96 8.35
CA ILE A 220 7.53 -1.17 9.03
C ILE A 220 6.17 -1.77 8.70
N CYS A 221 5.42 -2.13 9.74
CA CYS A 221 4.08 -2.69 9.59
C CYS A 221 3.03 -1.63 9.93
N ILE A 222 2.02 -1.51 9.06
CA ILE A 222 0.81 -0.76 9.39
C ILE A 222 -0.05 -1.67 10.27
N LEU A 223 -0.34 -1.23 11.49
CA LEU A 223 -1.06 -2.05 12.47
C LEU A 223 -2.51 -2.33 12.07
N HIS A 224 -3.09 -1.41 11.29
CA HIS A 224 -4.52 -1.36 11.05
C HIS A 224 -4.85 -1.04 9.60
N GLU A 225 -5.60 -1.91 8.93
CA GLU A 225 -6.03 -1.69 7.54
C GLU A 225 -6.87 -0.40 7.40
N SER A 226 -7.65 -0.06 8.44
CA SER A 226 -8.44 1.18 8.49
C SER A 226 -7.59 2.45 8.37
N PHE A 227 -6.32 2.40 8.79
CA PHE A 227 -5.37 3.50 8.63
C PHE A 227 -4.86 3.60 7.20
N SER A 228 -4.56 2.46 6.56
CA SER A 228 -4.27 2.42 5.11
C SER A 228 -5.43 2.98 4.29
N ASP A 229 -6.67 2.54 4.57
CA ASP A 229 -7.88 3.05 3.92
C ASP A 229 -8.08 4.57 4.14
N PHE A 230 -7.71 5.07 5.31
CA PHE A 230 -7.76 6.50 5.64
C PHE A 230 -6.78 7.29 4.75
N LEU A 231 -5.52 6.85 4.65
CA LEU A 231 -4.49 7.51 3.84
C LEU A 231 -4.86 7.53 2.34
N HIS A 232 -5.52 6.49 1.83
CA HIS A 232 -5.96 6.41 0.44
C HIS A 232 -7.28 7.16 0.16
N SER A 233 -7.92 7.78 1.15
CA SER A 233 -9.20 8.46 0.99
C SER A 233 -9.08 9.96 1.20
N ARG A 234 -9.15 10.74 0.10
CA ARG A 234 -9.01 12.21 0.16
C ARG A 234 -10.04 12.88 1.05
N THR A 235 -11.26 12.35 1.11
CA THR A 235 -12.34 12.89 1.95
C THR A 235 -12.08 12.64 3.43
N ARG A 236 -11.38 11.56 3.78
CA ARG A 236 -11.05 11.21 5.17
C ARG A 236 -9.73 11.87 5.61
N SER A 237 -8.64 11.67 4.89
CA SER A 237 -7.30 12.13 5.31
C SER A 237 -6.99 13.59 5.03
N GLY A 238 -7.72 14.25 4.12
CA GLY A 238 -7.53 15.67 3.82
C GLY A 238 -6.10 15.97 3.36
N PRO A 239 -5.30 16.75 4.14
CA PRO A 239 -3.91 17.07 3.77
C PRO A 239 -2.97 15.86 3.79
N TYR A 240 -3.34 14.77 4.48
CA TYR A 240 -2.54 13.54 4.57
C TYR A 240 -2.91 12.51 3.50
N TYR A 241 -3.66 12.92 2.47
CA TYR A 241 -4.06 12.04 1.38
C TYR A 241 -2.86 11.59 0.56
N ILE A 242 -2.72 10.27 0.41
CA ILE A 242 -1.65 9.65 -0.38
C ILE A 242 -2.28 8.92 -1.56
N GLN A 243 -1.92 9.37 -2.75
CA GLN A 243 -2.22 8.66 -3.98
C GLN A 243 -1.04 7.77 -4.36
N VAL A 244 -1.19 6.46 -4.17
CA VAL A 244 -0.23 5.47 -4.65
C VAL A 244 -0.66 5.04 -6.05
N ILE A 245 0.01 5.56 -7.07
CA ILE A 245 -0.24 5.13 -8.44
C ILE A 245 0.60 3.88 -8.74
N PRO A 246 -0.01 2.79 -9.25
CA PRO A 246 0.75 1.66 -9.76
C PRO A 246 1.63 2.11 -10.93
N HIS A 247 2.90 1.67 -10.89
CA HIS A 247 4.11 2.06 -11.62
C HIS A 247 4.05 2.55 -13.08
N ILE A 248 2.92 2.45 -13.78
CA ILE A 248 2.83 2.71 -15.22
C ILE A 248 2.63 4.19 -15.54
N ILE A 249 2.15 5.05 -14.62
CA ILE A 249 1.69 6.40 -15.02
C ILE A 249 2.28 7.61 -14.28
N LEU A 250 2.84 7.54 -13.05
CA LEU A 250 3.30 8.76 -12.36
C LEU A 250 4.82 8.92 -12.20
N LEU A 251 5.44 9.27 -13.33
CA LEU A 251 6.56 10.22 -13.41
C LEU A 251 6.10 11.66 -13.11
N SER A 252 5.37 11.90 -12.02
CA SER A 252 5.21 13.28 -11.54
C SER A 252 6.45 13.64 -10.72
N TRP A 253 7.29 14.48 -11.32
CA TRP A 253 8.57 14.95 -10.80
C TRP A 253 8.44 15.60 -9.41
N ASN A 254 9.02 14.95 -8.41
CA ASN A 254 9.45 15.59 -7.17
C ASN A 254 10.90 15.15 -6.86
N CYS A 255 11.64 15.95 -6.08
CA CYS A 255 13.08 15.75 -5.84
C CYS A 255 13.42 14.36 -5.25
N GLY A 256 12.55 13.80 -4.40
CA GLY A 256 12.72 12.44 -3.88
C GLY A 256 12.69 11.36 -4.96
N LEU A 257 11.87 11.52 -6.00
CA LEU A 257 11.77 10.56 -7.10
C LEU A 257 13.05 10.56 -7.98
N ARG A 258 13.74 11.71 -8.10
CA ARG A 258 15.04 11.79 -8.82
C ARG A 258 16.12 10.97 -8.12
N ARG A 259 16.18 10.99 -6.78
CA ARG A 259 17.08 10.12 -6.00
C ARG A 259 16.64 8.66 -6.05
N MET A 260 15.34 8.37 -6.00
CA MET A 260 14.82 7.01 -6.18
C MET A 260 15.22 6.40 -7.53
N VAL A 261 15.23 7.18 -8.63
CA VAL A 261 15.64 6.68 -9.96
C VAL A 261 17.17 6.63 -10.11
N ALA A 262 17.91 7.47 -9.39
CA ALA A 262 19.37 7.44 -9.35
C ALA A 262 19.94 6.24 -8.58
N GLU A 263 19.15 5.62 -7.70
CA GLU A 263 19.52 4.36 -7.04
C GLU A 263 19.50 3.20 -8.05
N PRO A 264 20.65 2.55 -8.34
CA PRO A 264 20.75 1.52 -9.37
C PRO A 264 19.84 0.31 -9.13
N VAL A 265 19.45 0.09 -7.87
CA VAL A 265 18.55 -1.00 -7.48
C VAL A 265 17.10 -0.75 -7.91
N MET A 266 16.63 0.49 -7.80
CA MET A 266 15.29 0.87 -8.27
C MET A 266 15.23 0.91 -9.79
N PHE A 267 16.31 1.38 -10.44
CA PHE A 267 16.44 1.26 -11.90
C PHE A 267 16.37 -0.19 -12.34
N ALA A 268 17.01 -1.13 -11.64
CA ALA A 268 16.92 -2.55 -11.94
C ALA A 268 15.51 -3.14 -11.73
N CYS A 269 14.83 -2.84 -10.61
CA CYS A 269 13.46 -3.32 -10.35
C CYS A 269 12.45 -2.73 -11.39
N LEU A 270 12.61 -1.46 -11.79
CA LEU A 270 11.80 -0.84 -12.86
C LEU A 270 12.12 -1.38 -14.25
N TRP A 271 13.41 -1.57 -14.56
CA TRP A 271 13.87 -2.10 -15.83
C TRP A 271 13.47 -3.56 -16.01
N GLN A 272 13.43 -4.38 -14.95
CA GLN A 272 12.90 -5.74 -15.02
C GLN A 272 11.42 -5.75 -15.44
N GLY A 273 10.61 -4.81 -14.93
CA GLY A 273 9.23 -4.62 -15.38
C GLY A 273 9.13 -4.15 -16.83
N PHE A 274 9.99 -3.21 -17.24
CA PHE A 274 10.05 -2.73 -18.62
C PHE A 274 10.53 -3.79 -19.60
N ALA A 275 11.54 -4.59 -19.23
CA ALA A 275 12.06 -5.70 -20.02
C ALA A 275 11.02 -6.81 -20.18
N LEU A 276 10.21 -7.09 -19.15
CA LEU A 276 9.07 -8.00 -19.26
C LEU A 276 8.02 -7.44 -20.23
N LEU A 277 7.75 -6.13 -20.20
CA LEU A 277 6.79 -5.48 -21.09
C LEU A 277 7.28 -5.44 -22.55
N VAL A 278 8.57 -5.16 -22.77
CA VAL A 278 9.23 -5.28 -24.08
C VAL A 278 9.25 -6.74 -24.56
N TYR A 279 9.50 -7.70 -23.69
CA TYR A 279 9.42 -9.12 -24.01
C TYR A 279 7.98 -9.56 -24.36
N LEU A 280 6.98 -9.07 -23.64
CA LEU A 280 5.56 -9.36 -23.91
C LEU A 280 5.08 -8.71 -25.21
N THR A 281 5.49 -7.47 -25.50
CA THR A 281 5.21 -6.83 -26.80
C THR A 281 5.96 -7.51 -27.96
N GLY A 282 7.21 -7.93 -27.74
CA GLY A 282 8.00 -8.71 -28.70
C GLY A 282 7.37 -10.07 -28.99
N THR A 283 6.95 -10.81 -27.98
CA THR A 283 6.26 -12.10 -28.14
C THR A 283 4.88 -11.93 -28.78
N TRP A 284 4.13 -10.86 -28.47
CA TRP A 284 2.91 -10.49 -29.20
C TRP A 284 3.17 -10.21 -30.68
N SER A 285 4.27 -9.52 -31.00
CA SER A 285 4.64 -9.26 -32.39
C SER A 285 5.01 -10.56 -33.14
N SER A 286 5.68 -11.50 -32.46
CA SER A 286 5.97 -12.83 -33.01
C SER A 286 4.70 -13.69 -33.17
N PHE A 287 3.74 -13.60 -32.25
CA PHE A 287 2.47 -14.31 -32.31
C PHE A 287 1.60 -13.84 -33.48
N ILE A 288 1.57 -12.52 -33.72
CA ILE A 288 0.91 -11.92 -34.88
C ILE A 288 1.52 -12.43 -36.20
N ILE A 289 2.84 -12.56 -36.29
CA ILE A 289 3.52 -13.10 -37.48
C ILE A 289 3.15 -14.56 -37.74
N VAL A 290 3.04 -15.39 -36.69
CA VAL A 290 2.67 -16.82 -36.82
C VAL A 290 1.20 -17.01 -37.20
N LEU A 291 0.30 -16.12 -36.75
CA LEU A 291 -1.13 -16.16 -37.08
C LEU A 291 -1.49 -15.53 -38.43
N ALA A 292 -0.62 -14.66 -38.98
CA ALA A 292 -0.81 -14.00 -40.27
C ALA A 292 -1.19 -14.94 -41.44
N PRO A 293 -0.56 -16.13 -41.61
CA PRO A 293 -0.94 -17.07 -42.67
C PRO A 293 -2.30 -17.76 -42.44
N ILE A 294 -2.83 -17.79 -41.21
CA ILE A 294 -4.11 -18.45 -40.89
C ILE A 294 -5.31 -17.55 -41.28
N PHE A 295 -5.14 -16.23 -41.20
CA PHE A 295 -6.22 -15.26 -41.43
C PHE A 295 -6.15 -14.49 -42.76
N GLN A 296 -5.17 -14.77 -43.63
CA GLN A 296 -4.97 -14.09 -44.93
C GLN A 296 -4.87 -12.55 -44.83
N TRP A 297 -4.23 -12.03 -43.78
CA TRP A 297 -4.03 -10.59 -43.66
C TRP A 297 -2.95 -10.13 -44.67
N PRO A 298 -3.17 -9.03 -45.42
CA PRO A 298 -2.14 -8.50 -46.31
C PRO A 298 -0.92 -8.07 -45.47
N PHE A 299 0.26 -8.59 -45.83
CA PHE A 299 1.54 -8.42 -45.10
C PHE A 299 1.83 -6.97 -44.69
N ILE A 300 1.41 -6.01 -45.52
CA ILE A 300 1.54 -4.56 -45.30
C ILE A 300 0.80 -4.11 -44.02
N THR A 301 -0.40 -4.61 -43.76
CA THR A 301 -1.18 -4.22 -42.56
C THR A 301 -0.55 -4.71 -41.26
N LEU A 302 0.06 -5.89 -41.31
CA LEU A 302 0.77 -6.51 -40.19
C LEU A 302 2.09 -5.78 -39.87
N ALA A 303 2.84 -5.40 -40.90
CA ALA A 303 4.10 -4.67 -40.78
C ALA A 303 3.88 -3.24 -40.26
N ILE A 304 2.81 -2.56 -40.68
CA ILE A 304 2.44 -1.22 -40.20
C ILE A 304 2.04 -1.27 -38.71
N LEU A 305 1.27 -2.28 -38.28
CA LEU A 305 0.84 -2.40 -36.88
C LEU A 305 2.03 -2.66 -35.93
N SER A 306 2.94 -3.56 -36.33
CA SER A 306 4.15 -3.89 -35.58
C SER A 306 5.14 -2.71 -35.48
N SER A 307 5.38 -2.02 -36.61
CA SER A 307 6.26 -0.85 -36.65
C SER A 307 5.68 0.36 -35.89
N ALA A 308 4.36 0.56 -35.90
CA ALA A 308 3.71 1.61 -35.11
C ALA A 308 3.86 1.34 -33.59
N LEU A 309 3.67 0.10 -33.13
CA LEU A 309 3.85 -0.27 -31.72
C LEU A 309 5.31 -0.14 -31.25
N ALA A 310 6.27 -0.56 -32.09
CA ALA A 310 7.70 -0.39 -31.83
C ALA A 310 8.11 1.09 -31.84
N GLY A 311 7.61 1.88 -32.80
CA GLY A 311 7.86 3.31 -32.91
C GLY A 311 7.31 4.10 -31.73
N MET A 312 6.11 3.76 -31.24
CA MET A 312 5.53 4.37 -30.03
C MET A 312 6.33 4.02 -28.77
N SER A 313 6.89 2.80 -28.69
CA SER A 313 7.75 2.38 -27.59
C SER A 313 9.09 3.13 -27.59
N ILE A 314 9.69 3.32 -28.78
CA ILE A 314 10.94 4.07 -28.95
C ILE A 314 10.71 5.57 -28.68
N LEU A 315 9.60 6.15 -29.15
CA LEU A 315 9.26 7.56 -28.90
C LEU A 315 9.03 7.81 -27.40
N ALA A 316 8.40 6.88 -26.69
CA ALA A 316 8.26 6.94 -25.24
C ALA A 316 9.63 6.93 -24.53
N CYS A 317 10.58 6.11 -24.99
CA CYS A 317 11.96 6.09 -24.49
C CYS A 317 12.74 7.37 -24.82
N ILE A 318 12.56 7.95 -26.00
CA ILE A 318 13.23 9.19 -26.43
C ILE A 318 12.69 10.40 -25.67
N VAL A 319 11.37 10.49 -25.47
CA VAL A 319 10.76 11.57 -24.66
C VAL A 319 11.20 11.47 -23.20
N ALA A 320 11.36 10.25 -22.66
CA ALA A 320 11.90 10.03 -21.33
C ALA A 320 13.39 10.42 -21.22
N SER A 321 14.19 10.21 -22.27
CA SER A 321 15.63 10.52 -22.29
C SER A 321 15.98 11.96 -22.68
N ALA A 322 15.22 12.62 -23.54
CA ALA A 322 15.45 14.01 -23.94
C ALA A 322 15.15 15.01 -22.80
N LYS A 323 14.26 14.68 -21.85
CA LYS A 323 13.98 15.52 -20.68
C LYS A 323 14.93 15.31 -19.48
N LEU A 324 15.90 14.38 -19.58
CA LEU A 324 16.90 14.10 -18.53
C LEU A 324 18.02 15.15 -18.45
N LYS A 325 18.14 16.05 -19.44
CA LYS A 325 19.22 17.03 -19.50
C LYS A 325 18.76 18.40 -18.95
N MET A 326 18.88 18.63 -17.63
CA MET A 326 19.19 19.93 -17.01
C MET A 326 19.49 19.81 -15.50
N GLU A 327 20.75 20.10 -15.19
CA GLU A 327 21.37 20.71 -14.00
C GLU A 327 20.80 20.40 -12.60
N CYS A 328 21.54 19.57 -11.86
CA CYS A 328 21.85 19.85 -10.45
C CYS A 328 23.38 19.80 -10.33
N LEU A 329 23.97 20.93 -9.95
CA LEU A 329 25.41 21.13 -9.80
C LEU A 329 26.02 20.17 -8.77
N HIS A 330 27.27 19.80 -9.06
CA HIS A 330 28.30 19.25 -8.15
C HIS A 330 28.01 17.87 -7.55
N VAL A 331 28.51 16.81 -8.21
CA VAL A 331 29.55 15.93 -7.64
C VAL A 331 30.37 15.38 -8.82
N GLU A 332 31.66 15.60 -8.73
CA GLU A 332 32.73 15.10 -9.57
C GLU A 332 32.92 13.60 -9.29
N SER A 333 32.80 12.74 -10.29
CA SER A 333 33.37 11.39 -10.28
C SER A 333 33.31 10.81 -11.69
N ASP A 334 34.49 10.62 -12.26
CA ASP A 334 34.78 9.93 -13.50
C ASP A 334 34.22 8.49 -13.55
N GLY A 335 33.89 8.05 -14.77
CA GLY A 335 33.91 6.63 -15.15
C GLY A 335 32.55 5.99 -15.49
N GLU A 336 32.47 5.53 -16.74
CA GLU A 336 31.51 4.53 -17.28
C GLU A 336 30.12 4.99 -17.75
N VAL A 337 30.08 5.55 -18.97
CA VAL A 337 28.87 5.66 -19.82
C VAL A 337 28.87 4.60 -20.95
N SER A 338 29.80 3.64 -20.95
CA SER A 338 30.08 2.84 -22.16
C SER A 338 29.24 1.56 -22.36
N LEU A 339 28.32 1.19 -21.45
CA LEU A 339 27.62 -0.11 -21.56
C LEU A 339 26.21 -0.08 -22.21
N VAL A 340 25.62 1.09 -22.44
CA VAL A 340 24.20 1.19 -22.87
C VAL A 340 24.03 1.14 -24.41
N CYS A 341 25.09 1.32 -25.19
CA CYS A 341 24.98 1.39 -26.65
C CYS A 341 25.08 0.04 -27.39
N ILE A 342 25.61 -1.01 -26.74
CA ILE A 342 25.86 -2.32 -27.38
C ILE A 342 24.57 -3.03 -27.85
N PRO A 343 23.46 -3.08 -27.08
CA PRO A 343 22.25 -3.76 -27.55
C PRO A 343 21.52 -3.00 -28.68
N TYR A 344 21.65 -1.67 -28.74
CA TYR A 344 21.05 -0.85 -29.80
C TYR A 344 21.72 -1.08 -31.15
N VAL A 345 23.06 -1.24 -31.16
CA VAL A 345 23.82 -1.56 -32.38
C VAL A 345 23.44 -2.95 -32.90
N GLY A 346 23.25 -3.94 -32.01
CA GLY A 346 22.79 -5.27 -32.39
C GLY A 346 21.41 -5.28 -33.07
N TYR A 347 20.47 -4.46 -32.58
CA TYR A 347 19.13 -4.36 -33.14
C TYR A 347 19.12 -3.71 -34.53
N ILE A 348 19.95 -2.69 -34.74
CA ILE A 348 20.11 -2.03 -36.05
C ILE A 348 20.75 -2.97 -37.06
N ILE A 349 21.76 -3.73 -36.66
CA ILE A 349 22.42 -4.73 -37.51
C ILE A 349 21.43 -5.83 -37.91
N TRP A 350 20.64 -6.35 -36.96
CA TRP A 350 19.59 -7.34 -37.25
C TRP A 350 18.56 -6.82 -38.26
N TYR A 351 18.15 -5.56 -38.12
CA TYR A 351 17.20 -4.92 -39.03
C TYR A 351 17.77 -4.74 -40.44
N LEU A 352 19.05 -4.37 -40.55
CA LEU A 352 19.76 -4.26 -41.83
C LEU A 352 19.90 -5.63 -42.52
N ILE A 353 20.18 -6.69 -41.77
CA ILE A 353 20.26 -8.06 -42.29
C ILE A 353 18.91 -8.50 -42.86
N LEU A 354 17.79 -8.21 -42.16
CA LEU A 354 16.44 -8.52 -42.64
C LEU A 354 16.08 -7.76 -43.93
N ILE A 355 16.45 -6.48 -44.03
CA ILE A 355 16.22 -5.67 -45.24
C ILE A 355 17.03 -6.22 -46.41
N LEU A 356 18.30 -6.55 -46.19
CA LEU A 356 19.17 -7.11 -47.23
C LEU A 356 18.71 -8.50 -47.68
N ALA A 357 18.26 -9.35 -46.76
CA ALA A 357 17.70 -10.66 -47.08
C ALA A 357 16.41 -10.54 -47.91
N TYR A 358 15.55 -9.57 -47.61
CA TYR A 358 14.35 -9.30 -48.40
C TYR A 358 14.67 -8.76 -49.80
N ALA A 359 15.64 -7.84 -49.92
CA ALA A 359 16.09 -7.32 -51.20
C ALA A 359 16.70 -8.41 -52.09
N TYR A 360 17.41 -9.38 -51.51
CA TYR A 360 17.96 -10.54 -52.21
C TYR A 360 16.90 -11.53 -52.69
N VAL A 361 15.77 -11.66 -51.98
CA VAL A 361 14.66 -12.56 -52.38
C VAL A 361 13.79 -11.93 -53.48
N GLN A 362 13.80 -10.61 -53.65
CA GLN A 362 13.07 -9.92 -54.72
C GLN A 362 13.89 -9.69 -56.00
N SER A 363 15.20 -9.92 -55.98
CA SER A 363 16.09 -9.96 -57.16
C SER A 363 16.20 -11.38 -57.71
#